data_AF-A0A381Y8Q2-F1
#
_entry.id   AF-A0A381Y8Q2-F1
#
_cell.length_a   1.000
_cell.length_b   1.000
_cell.length_c   1.000
_cell.angle_alpha   90.00
_cell.angle_beta   90.00
_cell.angle_gamma   90.00
#
_symmetry.space_group_name_H-M   'P 1'
#
loop_
_entity.id
_entity.type
_entity.pdbx_description
1 polymer ?
#
loop_
_entity_poly.entity_id
_entity_poly.type
_entity_poly.pdbx_seq_one_letter_code
_entity_poly.pdbx_strand_id
1 'polypeptide(L)' 'VKELGLDVPVVVRLEGTNAEEAQTILSKSGVSIIPAVGMKDAAEKVVNAALGA' A
#
# COMPACT_ATOMS: atom_id res chain seq x y z
N VAL A 1 -7.91 -3.62 7.07
CA VAL A 1 -8.42 -4.51 5.99
C VAL A 1 -8.91 -5.85 6.50
N LYS A 2 -8.24 -6.47 7.49
CA LYS A 2 -8.67 -7.76 8.09
C LYS A 2 -10.03 -7.68 8.80
N GLU A 3 -10.32 -6.56 9.46
CA GLU A 3 -11.65 -6.26 10.04
C GLU A 3 -12.64 -5.65 9.03
N LEU A 4 -12.15 -5.20 7.87
CA LEU A 4 -12.97 -4.53 6.85
C LEU A 4 -13.39 -5.48 5.70
N GLY A 5 -12.92 -6.73 5.70
CA GLY A 5 -13.29 -7.73 4.68
C GLY A 5 -12.98 -7.29 3.24
N LEU A 6 -11.90 -6.53 3.03
CA LEU A 6 -11.51 -6.14 1.67
C LEU A 6 -10.77 -7.29 0.99
N ASP A 7 -11.42 -7.89 -0.01
CA ASP A 7 -10.83 -8.86 -0.96
C ASP A 7 -10.03 -8.20 -2.10
N VAL A 8 -9.87 -6.88 -2.07
CA VAL A 8 -9.20 -6.09 -3.12
C VAL A 8 -7.83 -5.59 -2.65
N PRO A 9 -6.83 -5.51 -3.56
CA PRO A 9 -5.51 -5.01 -3.22
C PRO A 9 -5.57 -3.52 -2.86
N VAL A 10 -4.89 -3.14 -1.78
CA VAL A 10 -4.85 -1.75 -1.30
C VAL A 10 -3.45 -1.18 -1.48
N VAL A 11 -3.34 -0.10 -2.24
CA VAL A 11 -2.09 0.65 -2.41
C VAL A 11 -2.13 1.90 -1.54
N VAL A 12 -1.10 2.11 -0.73
CA VAL A 12 -1.03 3.24 0.20
C VAL A 12 0.22 4.06 -0.07
N ARG A 13 0.02 5.33 -0.48
CA ARG A 13 1.08 6.33 -0.54
C ARG A 13 1.19 7.02 0.81
N LEU A 14 2.37 6.96 1.41
CA LEU A 14 2.68 7.69 2.65
C LEU A 14 3.58 8.88 2.34
N GLU A 15 3.21 10.06 2.83
CA GLU A 15 4.06 11.25 2.82
C GLU A 15 3.97 12.02 4.13
N GLY A 16 5.07 12.67 4.49
CA GLY A 16 5.20 13.47 5.71
C GLY A 16 6.11 12.82 6.74
N THR A 17 5.96 13.25 8.00
CA THR A 17 6.78 12.78 9.13
C THR A 17 6.52 11.29 9.40
N ASN A 18 7.59 10.52 9.61
CA ASN A 18 7.55 9.09 9.91
C ASN A 18 6.94 8.21 8.81
N ALA A 19 6.93 8.67 7.55
CA ALA A 19 6.47 7.85 6.41
C ALA A 19 7.26 6.54 6.26
N GLU A 20 8.57 6.55 6.51
CA GLU A 20 9.41 5.33 6.49
C GLU A 20 9.08 4.37 7.64
N GLU A 21 8.88 4.88 8.85
CA GLU A 21 8.44 4.07 9.99
C GLU A 21 7.07 3.46 9.74
N ALA A 22 6.13 4.25 9.21
CA ALA A 22 4.80 3.77 8.86
C ALA A 22 4.85 2.70 7.75
N GLN A 23 5.70 2.85 6.73
CA GLN A 23 5.92 1.79 5.74
C GLN A 23 6.46 0.51 6.38
N THR A 24 7.40 0.64 7.31
CA THR A 24 8.00 -0.51 8.01
C THR A 24 6.97 -1.21 8.89
N ILE A 25 6.13 -0.46 9.60
CA ILE A 25 5.02 -1.00 10.39
C ILE A 25 4.05 -1.74 9.49
N LEU A 26 3.59 -1.12 8.39
CA LEU A 26 2.64 -1.73 7.47
C LEU A 26 3.19 -3.02 6.84
N SER A 27 4.47 -3.03 6.46
CA SER A 27 5.14 -4.22 5.91
C SER A 27 5.23 -5.37 6.91
N LYS A 28 5.37 -5.07 8.22
CA LYS A 28 5.42 -6.06 9.30
C LYS A 28 4.04 -6.46 9.84
N SER A 29 3.00 -5.71 9.50
CA SER A 29 1.65 -5.90 10.06
C SER A 29 0.93 -7.14 9.50
N GLY A 30 1.51 -7.82 8.49
CA GLY A 30 0.89 -8.98 7.86
C GLY A 30 -0.41 -8.66 7.13
N VAL A 31 -0.56 -7.39 6.72
CA VAL A 31 -1.73 -6.87 6.03
C VAL A 31 -1.37 -6.76 4.55
N SER A 32 -2.25 -7.22 3.65
CA SER A 32 -2.04 -7.16 2.20
C SER A 32 -2.17 -5.72 1.69
N ILE A 33 -1.14 -4.93 1.95
CA ILE A 33 -1.06 -3.52 1.59
C ILE A 33 0.24 -3.30 0.84
N ILE A 34 0.17 -2.57 -0.27
CA ILE A 34 1.30 -2.25 -1.11
C ILE A 34 1.72 -0.81 -0.80
N PRO A 35 2.85 -0.58 -0.12
CA PRO A 35 3.34 0.77 0.12
C PRO A 35 3.86 1.40 -1.18
N ALA A 36 3.57 2.68 -1.38
CA ALA A 36 4.03 3.46 -2.51
C ALA A 36 4.82 4.71 -2.08
N VAL A 37 5.86 5.04 -2.85
CA VAL A 37 6.76 6.18 -2.64
C VAL A 37 6.47 7.23 -3.70
N GLY A 38 5.58 8.16 -3.36
CA GLY A 38 5.18 9.25 -4.26
C GLY A 38 4.00 8.91 -5.19
N MET A 39 3.52 9.94 -5.91
CA MET A 39 2.31 9.86 -6.73
C MET A 39 2.44 8.90 -7.90
N LYS A 40 3.58 8.94 -8.60
CA LYS A 40 3.82 8.16 -9.82
C LYS A 40 3.91 6.66 -9.51
N ASP A 41 4.69 6.30 -8.48
CA ASP A 41 4.83 4.92 -8.01
C ASP A 41 3.48 4.35 -7.53
N ALA A 42 2.68 5.16 -6.84
CA ALA A 42 1.34 4.75 -6.44
C ALA A 42 0.44 4.46 -7.65
N ALA A 43 0.48 5.32 -8.68
CA ALA A 43 -0.30 5.11 -9.90
C ALA A 43 0.11 3.81 -10.62
N GLU A 44 1.41 3.56 -10.80
CA GLU A 44 1.92 2.33 -11.44
C GLU A 44 1.52 1.08 -10.64
N LYS A 45 1.67 1.10 -9.32
CA LYS A 45 1.32 -0.02 -8.42
C LYS A 45 -0.17 -0.32 -8.41
N VAL A 46 -1.02 0.71 -8.42
CA VAL A 46 -2.49 0.53 -8.50
C VAL A 46 -2.87 -0.11 -9.82
N VAL A 47 -2.29 0.34 -10.93
CA VAL A 47 -2.57 -0.23 -12.27
C VAL A 47 -2.14 -1.69 -12.33
N ASN A 48 -0.94 -2.03 -11.85
CA ASN A 48 -0.49 -3.42 -11.82
C ASN A 48 -1.38 -4.30 -10.92
N ALA A 49 -1.75 -3.79 -9.73
CA ALA A 49 -2.63 -4.50 -8.82
C ALA A 49 -4.05 -4.72 -9.39
N ALA A 50 -4.56 -3.78 -10.19
CA ALA A 50 -5.84 -3.91 -10.86
C ALA A 50 -5.81 -4.85 -12.08
N LEU A 51 -4.68 -4.91 -12.80
CA LEU A 51 -4.48 -5.76 -13.96
C LEU A 51 -4.15 -7.23 -13.60
N GLY A 52 -3.87 -7.51 -12.32
CA GLY A 52 -3.61 -8.87 -11.83
C GLY A 52 -2.32 -9.50 -12.37
N ALA A 53 -1.35 -8.67 -12.76
CA ALA A 53 -0.04 -9.09 -13.28
C ALA A 53 1.03 -9.12 -12.19
#